data_AF-A0A3A1YW00-F1
#
_entry.id   AF-A0A3A1YW00-F1
#
_cell.length_a   1.000
_cell.length_b   1.000
_cell.length_c   1.000
_cell.angle_alpha   90.00
_cell.angle_beta   90.00
_cell.angle_gamma   90.00
#
_symmetry.space_group_name_H-M   'P 1'
#
loop_
_entity.id
_entity.type
_entity.pdbx_description
1 polymer ?
#
loop_
_entity_poly.entity_id
_entity_poly.type
_entity_poly.pdbx_seq_one_letter_code
_entity_poly.pdbx_strand_id
1 'polypeptide(L)'
;MDFRTGTYWHQGLFLQPQHFQRQELNQHFLKRPLYEMVTPHFWGAGKIEFAPESLSARSVEIRSARLVFRDNTYVEYPGNAIIGPRSFDKVWTDSDQPLDVFLGLRKLSQSAPNVTQVDSFDQAASAPTRYASQTDGEAMRDLYTDGPVATVPVMMHVVRIFFGPEVASLDDYDLIPIGSLARDNDVVKLTADSVPPCYALTGSHVLQDLLRDIRDDMSGRMRQLAEYKAPRDIQREELDPEYFMLMQSLQSLNRAVPQIAHYTETAQVHPWEVYGFLRTCVGEMSTFTDSFDAAGRRRDSQDEGLPPYDHLKLFACFSTARRVINQLLAEISVGPEFRVTLEPHEDYLIASVPRDYFAARNRFYLVTQTASKNDYSSEDFLRLARLAAPQSLPTMIDHALPGIDLIEVATPPQGLPKRANARYYRIEQMSAEWETVEQTAELGLFWPDAPADLHVQLIVLRG
;
A
#
# COMPACT_ATOMS: atom_id res chain seq x y z
N MET A 1 27.49 31.42 18.93
CA MET A 1 26.42 32.40 19.19
C MET A 1 25.09 31.67 19.14
N ASP A 2 24.37 31.64 20.26
CA ASP A 2 23.09 30.97 20.41
C ASP A 2 21.97 31.93 19.98
N PHE A 3 21.16 31.63 18.96
CA PHE A 3 20.07 32.50 18.44
C PHE A 3 18.75 32.43 19.21
N ARG A 4 18.76 31.76 20.38
CA ARG A 4 17.59 31.61 21.25
C ARG A 4 17.15 32.87 21.97
N THR A 5 18.03 33.84 22.16
CA THR A 5 17.71 35.08 22.89
C THR A 5 17.34 36.22 21.94
N GLY A 6 16.37 37.04 22.34
CA GLY A 6 15.92 38.18 21.55
C GLY A 6 16.91 39.36 21.53
N THR A 7 16.65 40.31 20.65
CA THR A 7 17.36 41.61 20.59
C THR A 7 16.80 42.55 21.66
N TYR A 8 17.67 43.17 22.47
CA TYR A 8 17.27 44.18 23.46
C TYR A 8 17.15 45.57 22.81
N TRP A 9 15.92 45.98 22.53
CA TRP A 9 15.61 47.29 21.95
C TRP A 9 15.50 48.35 23.04
N HIS A 10 16.30 49.42 22.95
CA HIS A 10 16.24 50.54 23.89
C HIS A 10 16.48 51.87 23.19
N GLN A 11 16.09 52.96 23.85
CA GLN A 11 16.31 54.31 23.33
C GLN A 11 17.81 54.58 23.16
N GLY A 12 18.17 55.19 22.03
CA GLY A 12 19.55 55.52 21.69
C GLY A 12 20.36 54.38 21.06
N LEU A 13 19.77 53.20 20.86
CA LEU A 13 20.42 52.11 20.11
C LEU A 13 20.56 52.48 18.62
N PHE A 14 21.78 52.42 18.09
CA PHE A 14 22.03 52.58 16.66
C PHE A 14 21.68 51.28 15.91
N LEU A 15 20.89 51.39 14.83
CA LEU A 15 20.53 50.24 14.01
C LEU A 15 21.73 49.69 13.25
N GLN A 16 21.85 48.37 13.22
CA GLN A 16 22.89 47.61 12.54
C GLN A 16 22.25 46.36 11.93
N PRO A 17 22.78 45.80 10.81
CA PRO A 17 22.22 44.60 10.18
C PRO A 17 22.07 43.42 11.16
N GLN A 18 22.98 43.30 12.11
CA GLN A 18 23.01 42.26 13.13
C GLN A 18 21.72 42.24 13.98
N HIS A 19 21.12 43.40 14.25
CA HIS A 19 19.87 43.47 15.02
C HIS A 19 18.72 42.76 14.29
N PHE A 20 18.60 42.99 12.97
CA PHE A 20 17.57 42.37 12.13
C PHE A 20 17.87 40.89 11.87
N GLN A 21 19.12 40.54 11.57
CA GLN A 21 19.56 39.14 11.40
C GLN A 21 19.28 38.32 12.67
N ARG A 22 19.59 38.89 13.84
CA ARG A 22 19.32 38.27 15.14
C ARG A 22 17.84 38.07 15.36
N GLN A 23 17.04 39.11 15.09
CA GLN A 23 15.59 39.05 15.23
C GLN A 23 15.00 37.97 14.32
N GLU A 24 15.41 37.90 13.05
CA GLU A 24 14.94 36.89 12.10
C GLU A 24 15.25 35.46 12.55
N LEU A 25 16.51 35.19 12.92
CA LEU A 25 16.93 33.87 13.42
C LEU A 25 16.23 33.49 14.72
N ASN A 26 15.97 34.46 15.60
CA ASN A 26 15.21 34.23 16.82
C ASN A 26 13.73 33.90 16.52
N GLN A 27 13.09 34.62 15.60
CA GLN A 27 11.72 34.31 15.16
C GLN A 27 11.63 32.93 14.52
N HIS A 28 12.63 32.52 13.75
CA HIS A 28 12.72 31.16 13.22
C HIS A 28 12.84 30.12 14.34
N PHE A 29 13.71 30.36 15.33
CA PHE A 29 13.84 29.49 16.51
C PHE A 29 12.52 29.36 17.29
N LEU A 30 11.77 30.44 17.48
CA LEU A 30 10.49 30.42 18.21
C LEU A 30 9.41 29.56 17.53
N LYS A 31 9.54 29.27 16.22
CA LYS A 31 8.64 28.38 15.49
C LYS A 31 8.94 26.90 15.70
N ARG A 32 10.10 26.55 16.28
CA ARG A 32 10.54 25.16 16.48
C ARG A 32 9.49 24.27 17.20
N PRO A 33 8.83 24.71 18.28
CA PRO A 33 7.80 23.89 18.92
C PRO A 33 6.61 23.57 18.01
N LEU A 34 6.28 24.42 17.04
CA LEU A 34 5.22 24.14 16.06
C LEU A 34 5.60 22.97 15.16
N TYR A 35 6.85 22.92 14.70
CA TYR A 35 7.34 21.81 13.88
C TYR A 35 7.49 20.50 14.67
N GLU A 36 7.87 20.58 15.95
CA GLU A 36 8.04 19.41 16.82
C GLU A 36 6.69 18.85 17.34
N MET A 37 5.67 19.70 17.49
CA MET A 37 4.35 19.30 18.02
C MET A 37 3.43 18.71 16.96
N VAL A 38 3.46 19.22 15.72
CA VAL A 38 2.47 18.85 14.69
C VAL A 38 2.64 17.41 14.22
N THR A 39 3.86 17.00 13.85
CA THR A 39 4.12 15.64 13.39
C THR A 39 5.60 15.28 13.52
N PRO A 40 5.95 14.02 13.84
CA PRO A 40 7.33 13.57 13.79
C PRO A 40 7.91 13.72 12.37
N HIS A 41 9.17 14.11 12.26
CA HIS A 41 9.89 14.19 10.98
C HIS A 41 9.32 15.19 9.97
N PHE A 42 8.90 16.39 10.40
CA PHE A 42 8.45 17.47 9.49
C PHE A 42 9.61 18.11 8.69
N TRP A 43 10.25 17.32 7.84
CA TRP A 43 11.32 17.71 6.91
C TRP A 43 11.29 16.81 5.66
N GLY A 44 12.13 17.12 4.66
CA GLY A 44 12.15 16.41 3.38
C GLY A 44 11.37 17.12 2.28
N ALA A 45 10.88 16.36 1.31
CA ALA A 45 10.18 16.88 0.14
C ALA A 45 8.66 16.95 0.37
N GLY A 46 8.06 18.09 -0.01
CA GLY A 46 6.62 18.22 -0.18
C GLY A 46 6.20 18.27 -1.64
N LYS A 47 7.15 18.56 -2.54
CA LYS A 47 7.04 18.39 -3.98
C LYS A 47 8.45 18.29 -4.55
N ILE A 48 8.68 17.39 -5.51
CA ILE A 48 9.91 17.39 -6.31
C ILE A 48 9.61 16.89 -7.72
N GLU A 49 10.08 17.62 -8.71
CA GLU A 49 9.95 17.30 -10.13
C GLU A 49 11.30 17.43 -10.80
N PHE A 50 11.81 16.32 -11.33
CA PHE A 50 13.02 16.27 -12.15
C PHE A 50 12.69 16.63 -13.61
N ALA A 51 13.70 17.01 -14.38
CA ALA A 51 13.63 17.09 -15.84
C ALA A 51 14.12 15.76 -16.45
N PRO A 52 13.24 14.83 -16.87
CA PRO A 52 13.67 13.50 -17.34
C PRO A 52 14.60 13.57 -18.56
N GLU A 53 14.42 14.57 -19.42
CA GLU A 53 15.27 14.82 -20.59
C GLU A 53 16.74 15.15 -20.23
N SER A 54 16.98 15.73 -19.06
CA SER A 54 18.34 16.07 -18.60
C SER A 54 19.17 14.83 -18.27
N LEU A 55 18.51 13.74 -17.83
CA LEU A 55 19.18 12.49 -17.47
C LEU A 55 19.84 11.84 -18.69
N SER A 56 19.22 11.95 -19.88
CA SER A 56 19.79 11.51 -21.15
C SER A 56 21.07 12.27 -21.52
N ALA A 57 21.17 13.54 -21.11
CA ALA A 57 22.35 14.38 -21.26
C ALA A 57 23.35 14.21 -20.11
N ARG A 58 23.19 13.16 -19.30
CA ARG A 58 24.03 12.82 -18.14
C ARG A 58 24.12 13.93 -17.08
N SER A 59 23.02 14.66 -16.92
CA SER A 59 22.85 15.71 -15.91
C SER A 59 21.58 15.51 -15.10
N VAL A 60 21.60 15.91 -13.84
CA VAL A 60 20.39 16.04 -13.03
C VAL A 60 19.95 17.49 -13.05
N GLU A 61 18.69 17.72 -13.38
CA GLU A 61 18.04 19.02 -13.30
C GLU A 61 16.69 18.90 -12.58
N ILE A 62 16.41 19.87 -11.72
CA ILE A 62 15.15 19.99 -10.98
C ILE A 62 14.32 21.06 -11.67
N ARG A 63 13.07 20.75 -12.00
CA ARG A 63 12.10 21.71 -12.57
C ARG A 63 11.36 22.46 -11.49
N SER A 64 10.92 21.74 -10.46
CA SER A 64 10.29 22.36 -9.29
C SER A 64 10.56 21.56 -8.01
N ALA A 65 10.66 22.24 -6.88
CA ALA A 65 10.83 21.61 -5.58
C ALA A 65 10.22 22.46 -4.46
N ARG A 66 9.61 21.80 -3.48
CA ARG A 66 9.25 22.36 -2.17
C ARG A 66 9.86 21.47 -1.10
N LEU A 67 10.77 22.02 -0.32
CA LEU A 67 11.63 21.29 0.60
C LEU A 67 11.59 21.95 1.98
N VAL A 68 11.66 21.13 3.01
CA VAL A 68 11.96 21.57 4.38
C VAL A 68 13.22 20.86 4.82
N PHE A 69 14.28 21.61 5.11
CA PHE A 69 15.52 21.06 5.66
C PHE A 69 15.37 20.77 7.16
N ARG A 70 16.30 20.00 7.74
CA ARG A 70 16.23 19.60 9.17
C ARG A 70 16.41 20.76 10.12
N ASP A 71 17.02 21.84 9.65
CA ASP A 71 17.07 23.12 10.33
C ASP A 71 15.75 23.92 10.21
N ASN A 72 14.65 23.33 9.72
CA ASN A 72 13.34 23.92 9.45
C ASN A 72 13.37 25.07 8.42
N THR A 73 14.37 25.09 7.53
CA THR A 73 14.39 26.04 6.42
C THR A 73 13.49 25.56 5.29
N TYR A 74 12.50 26.38 4.93
CA TYR A 74 11.61 26.13 3.81
C TYR A 74 12.20 26.73 2.52
N VAL A 75 12.31 25.88 1.51
CA VAL A 75 12.82 26.22 0.17
C VAL A 75 11.76 25.88 -0.87
N GLU A 76 11.54 26.81 -1.79
CA GLU A 76 10.67 26.68 -2.94
C GLU A 76 11.42 27.11 -4.22
N TYR A 77 11.46 26.20 -5.19
CA TYR A 77 12.10 26.38 -6.49
C TYR A 77 11.10 26.06 -7.61
N PRO A 78 10.90 26.94 -8.60
CA PRO A 78 11.27 28.37 -8.59
C PRO A 78 10.55 29.11 -7.44
N GLY A 79 11.15 30.18 -6.91
CA GLY A 79 10.59 30.88 -5.75
C GLY A 79 11.66 31.61 -4.98
N ASN A 80 12.01 31.12 -3.79
CA ASN A 80 13.03 31.71 -2.92
C ASN A 80 14.40 31.01 -3.00
N ALA A 81 14.59 30.14 -3.98
CA ALA A 81 15.82 29.35 -4.12
C ALA A 81 16.32 29.28 -5.56
N ILE A 82 17.58 28.87 -5.68
CA ILE A 82 18.32 28.66 -6.92
C ILE A 82 18.86 27.25 -6.89
N ILE A 83 18.57 26.47 -7.93
CA ILE A 83 19.06 25.10 -8.13
C ILE A 83 19.62 25.00 -9.54
N GLY A 84 20.94 24.88 -9.67
CA GLY A 84 21.58 24.67 -10.97
C GLY A 84 21.62 23.19 -11.37
N PRO A 85 21.54 22.87 -12.67
CA PRO A 85 21.73 21.51 -13.15
C PRO A 85 23.16 21.03 -12.84
N ARG A 86 23.32 19.72 -12.66
CA ARG A 86 24.62 19.12 -12.35
C ARG A 86 24.87 17.85 -13.13
N SER A 87 25.93 17.86 -13.93
CA SER A 87 26.44 16.66 -14.61
C SER A 87 26.99 15.64 -13.60
N PHE A 88 26.66 14.36 -13.83
CA PHE A 88 27.22 13.22 -13.10
C PHE A 88 28.30 12.47 -13.89
N ASP A 89 28.71 12.97 -15.07
CA ASP A 89 29.68 12.32 -15.97
C ASP A 89 30.98 11.90 -15.28
N LYS A 90 31.51 12.79 -14.44
CA LYS A 90 32.79 12.60 -13.76
C LYS A 90 32.65 11.89 -12.41
N VAL A 91 31.43 11.74 -11.91
CA VAL A 91 31.13 11.23 -10.57
C VAL A 91 30.69 9.77 -10.64
N TRP A 92 29.90 9.41 -11.66
CA TRP A 92 29.39 8.06 -11.84
C TRP A 92 30.33 7.23 -12.72
N THR A 93 31.39 6.70 -12.09
CA THR A 93 32.44 5.94 -12.77
C THR A 93 32.08 4.48 -12.99
N ASP A 94 31.26 3.89 -12.11
CA ASP A 94 30.74 2.53 -12.22
C ASP A 94 29.24 2.60 -12.50
N SER A 95 28.85 2.41 -13.76
CA SER A 95 27.45 2.54 -14.19
C SER A 95 26.55 1.38 -13.78
N ASP A 96 27.13 0.30 -13.23
CA ASP A 96 26.36 -0.87 -12.79
C ASP A 96 25.85 -0.69 -11.35
N GLN A 97 26.44 0.23 -10.59
CA GLN A 97 25.98 0.60 -9.26
C GLN A 97 25.01 1.79 -9.32
N PRO A 98 23.91 1.79 -8.54
CA PRO A 98 23.05 2.96 -8.41
C PRO A 98 23.81 4.19 -7.90
N LEU A 99 23.48 5.36 -8.44
CA LEU A 99 24.04 6.64 -7.99
C LEU A 99 22.99 7.42 -7.19
N ASP A 100 23.18 7.50 -5.88
CA ASP A 100 22.32 8.31 -5.02
C ASP A 100 22.48 9.81 -5.30
N VAL A 101 21.36 10.52 -5.30
CA VAL A 101 21.26 11.96 -5.58
C VAL A 101 20.70 12.67 -4.35
N PHE A 102 21.29 13.80 -4.01
CA PHE A 102 20.92 14.61 -2.85
C PHE A 102 20.71 16.07 -3.25
N LEU A 103 19.80 16.75 -2.57
CA LEU A 103 19.77 18.21 -2.52
C LEU A 103 20.37 18.67 -1.22
N GLY A 104 21.34 19.58 -1.30
CA GLY A 104 22.05 20.10 -0.16
C GLY A 104 21.88 21.60 0.00
N LEU A 105 21.58 22.03 1.23
CA LEU A 105 21.62 23.42 1.64
C LEU A 105 22.77 23.60 2.63
N ARG A 106 23.64 24.58 2.39
CA ARG A 106 24.77 24.83 3.28
C ARG A 106 24.28 25.30 4.64
N LYS A 107 24.80 24.73 5.73
CA LYS A 107 24.52 25.15 7.10
C LYS A 107 24.93 26.61 7.31
N LEU A 108 24.15 27.32 8.11
CA LEU A 108 24.46 28.71 8.45
C LEU A 108 25.78 28.77 9.24
N SER A 109 26.78 29.47 8.69
CA SER A 109 28.08 29.66 9.33
C SER A 109 28.06 30.87 10.26
N GLN A 110 28.74 30.76 11.40
CA GLN A 110 28.92 31.89 12.33
C GLN A 110 30.28 32.58 12.18
N SER A 111 31.21 31.94 11.47
CA SER A 111 32.61 32.38 11.32
C SER A 111 32.96 32.79 9.90
N ALA A 112 32.06 32.54 8.93
CA ALA A 112 32.26 32.87 7.53
C ALA A 112 31.04 33.63 6.98
N PRO A 113 31.21 34.44 5.92
CA PRO A 113 30.08 35.03 5.20
C PRO A 113 29.07 33.98 4.73
N ASN A 114 27.78 34.31 4.83
CA ASN A 114 26.69 33.42 4.41
C ASN A 114 26.04 33.84 3.09
N VAL A 115 26.46 34.96 2.50
CA VAL A 115 25.90 35.52 1.27
C VAL A 115 27.03 35.75 0.28
N THR A 116 26.86 35.27 -0.95
CA THR A 116 27.70 35.62 -2.11
C THR A 116 26.96 36.63 -2.95
N GLN A 117 27.61 37.74 -3.31
CA GLN A 117 27.05 38.69 -4.26
C GLN A 117 27.32 38.22 -5.69
N VAL A 118 26.31 38.34 -6.54
CA VAL A 118 26.36 37.96 -7.95
C VAL A 118 25.75 39.06 -8.82
N ASP A 119 26.18 39.13 -10.08
CA ASP A 119 25.59 40.06 -11.04
C ASP A 119 24.22 39.54 -11.54
N SER A 120 24.08 38.22 -11.69
CA SER A 120 22.82 37.54 -12.02
C SER A 120 22.63 36.28 -11.18
N PHE A 121 21.38 35.95 -10.83
CA PHE A 121 21.05 34.70 -10.15
C PHE A 121 21.37 33.45 -11.00
N ASP A 122 21.50 33.57 -12.31
CA ASP A 122 21.96 32.47 -13.18
C ASP A 122 23.37 31.99 -12.81
N GLN A 123 24.21 32.88 -12.25
CA GLN A 123 25.58 32.58 -11.82
C GLN A 123 25.65 32.09 -10.37
N ALA A 124 24.58 32.27 -9.59
CA ALA A 124 24.54 31.97 -8.16
C ALA A 124 24.45 30.48 -7.83
N ALA A 125 24.09 29.61 -8.78
CA ALA A 125 24.02 28.17 -8.55
C ALA A 125 25.36 27.55 -8.06
N SER A 126 26.49 28.21 -8.38
CA SER A 126 27.83 27.80 -7.97
C SER A 126 28.34 28.49 -6.70
N ALA A 127 27.54 29.37 -6.08
CA ALA A 127 27.95 30.13 -4.91
C ALA A 127 28.34 29.21 -3.73
N PRO A 128 29.46 29.45 -3.04
CA PRO A 128 29.94 28.61 -1.95
C PRO A 128 29.23 28.87 -0.62
N THR A 129 28.26 29.78 -0.59
CA THR A 129 27.55 30.22 0.61
C THR A 129 26.12 29.72 0.63
N ARG A 130 25.47 29.79 1.80
CA ARG A 130 24.07 29.37 1.97
C ARG A 130 23.10 30.18 1.10
N TYR A 131 23.42 31.45 0.90
CA TYR A 131 22.61 32.39 0.16
C TYR A 131 23.38 33.08 -0.96
N ALA A 132 22.66 33.58 -1.95
CA ALA A 132 23.16 34.52 -2.94
C ALA A 132 22.26 35.76 -2.99
N SER A 133 22.84 36.90 -3.35
CA SER A 133 22.12 38.18 -3.50
C SER A 133 22.62 38.91 -4.74
N GLN A 134 21.69 39.51 -5.49
CA GLN A 134 22.05 40.37 -6.62
C GLN A 134 22.53 41.73 -6.13
N THR A 135 23.56 42.26 -6.79
CA THR A 135 24.17 43.55 -6.45
C THR A 135 23.18 44.72 -6.60
N ASP A 136 22.33 44.68 -7.62
CA ASP A 136 21.47 45.81 -8.00
C ASP A 136 20.11 45.82 -7.28
N GLY A 137 19.79 44.78 -6.49
CA GLY A 137 18.53 44.64 -5.75
C GLY A 137 17.25 44.70 -6.59
N GLU A 138 16.10 44.57 -5.94
CA GLU A 138 14.79 44.64 -6.58
C GLU A 138 14.10 45.97 -6.27
N ALA A 139 13.40 46.53 -7.26
CA ALA A 139 12.61 47.74 -7.08
C ALA A 139 11.30 47.42 -6.34
N MET A 140 11.19 47.89 -5.10
CA MET A 140 10.03 47.67 -4.23
C MET A 140 9.28 48.99 -3.99
N ARG A 141 7.97 48.99 -4.27
CA ARG A 141 7.08 50.11 -3.94
C ARG A 141 6.69 50.05 -2.48
N ASP A 142 6.41 51.21 -1.89
CA ASP A 142 5.69 51.29 -0.62
C ASP A 142 4.27 50.70 -0.81
N LEU A 143 3.90 49.77 0.06
CA LEU A 143 2.61 49.07 0.02
C LEU A 143 1.52 49.77 0.85
N TYR A 144 1.91 50.65 1.77
CA TYR A 144 1.00 51.31 2.70
C TYR A 144 0.71 52.75 2.29
N THR A 145 1.64 53.41 1.61
CA THR A 145 1.49 54.78 1.13
C THR A 145 2.01 54.94 -0.29
N ASP A 146 1.71 56.07 -0.94
CA ASP A 146 2.28 56.44 -2.25
C ASP A 146 3.71 57.00 -2.08
N GLY A 147 4.58 56.19 -1.47
CA GLY A 147 5.96 56.51 -1.17
C GLY A 147 6.91 56.27 -2.35
N PRO A 148 8.16 56.76 -2.26
CA PRO A 148 9.16 56.51 -3.30
C PRO A 148 9.48 55.01 -3.42
N VAL A 149 9.78 54.57 -4.64
CA VAL A 149 10.29 53.23 -4.90
C VAL A 149 11.68 53.09 -4.28
N ALA A 150 11.90 52.03 -3.51
CA ALA A 150 13.18 51.69 -2.93
C ALA A 150 13.81 50.51 -3.67
N THR A 151 15.14 50.49 -3.79
CA THR A 151 15.88 49.34 -4.30
C THR A 151 16.31 48.49 -3.12
N VAL A 152 15.79 47.27 -3.02
CA VAL A 152 15.97 46.36 -1.88
C VAL A 152 16.72 45.11 -2.32
N PRO A 153 17.95 44.88 -1.84
CA PRO A 153 18.66 43.63 -2.12
C PRO A 153 17.89 42.43 -1.55
N VAL A 154 17.62 41.45 -2.42
CA VAL A 154 16.95 40.20 -2.03
C VAL A 154 17.96 39.08 -1.85
N MET A 155 17.59 38.07 -1.08
CA MET A 155 18.45 36.94 -0.74
C MET A 155 17.76 35.64 -1.11
N MET A 156 18.44 34.83 -1.91
CA MET A 156 17.95 33.54 -2.41
C MET A 156 18.73 32.40 -1.78
N HIS A 157 18.07 31.30 -1.44
CA HIS A 157 18.73 30.08 -0.99
C HIS A 157 19.48 29.42 -2.14
N VAL A 158 20.74 29.04 -1.91
CA VAL A 158 21.54 28.29 -2.89
C VAL A 158 21.48 26.82 -2.51
N VAL A 159 20.69 26.05 -3.27
CA VAL A 159 20.56 24.60 -3.09
C VAL A 159 21.31 23.90 -4.22
N ARG A 160 22.16 22.94 -3.85
CA ARG A 160 23.05 22.25 -4.79
C ARG A 160 22.71 20.77 -4.87
N ILE A 161 22.85 20.21 -6.05
CA ILE A 161 22.74 18.76 -6.27
C ILE A 161 24.07 18.13 -5.86
N PHE A 162 24.01 17.02 -5.11
CA PHE A 162 25.17 16.21 -4.71
C PHE A 162 24.94 14.74 -5.03
N PHE A 163 26.02 13.97 -5.09
CA PHE A 163 25.98 12.55 -5.40
C PHE A 163 26.60 11.70 -4.29
N GLY A 164 26.18 10.44 -4.19
CA GLY A 164 26.59 9.49 -3.15
C GLY A 164 28.09 9.50 -2.77
N PRO A 165 29.02 9.42 -3.74
CA PRO A 165 30.46 9.40 -3.44
C PRO A 165 30.99 10.65 -2.71
N GLU A 166 30.25 11.76 -2.74
CA GLU A 166 30.68 13.05 -2.20
C GLU A 166 30.21 13.28 -0.76
N VAL A 167 29.19 12.54 -0.33
CA VAL A 167 28.46 12.76 0.94
C VAL A 167 29.39 12.82 2.14
N ALA A 168 30.43 11.98 2.18
CA ALA A 168 31.40 11.94 3.28
C ALA A 168 32.21 13.24 3.47
N SER A 169 32.22 14.14 2.48
CA SER A 169 32.94 15.42 2.51
C SER A 169 32.04 16.65 2.73
N LEU A 170 30.73 16.44 2.94
CA LEU A 170 29.71 17.49 2.95
C LEU A 170 29.16 17.79 4.34
N ASP A 171 30.02 17.75 5.37
CA ASP A 171 29.64 18.00 6.77
C ASP A 171 29.02 19.40 6.99
N ASP A 172 29.36 20.37 6.16
CA ASP A 172 28.81 21.73 6.21
C ASP A 172 27.48 21.88 5.45
N TYR A 173 26.92 20.81 4.89
CA TYR A 173 25.61 20.78 4.26
C TYR A 173 24.59 20.00 5.10
N ASP A 174 23.33 20.41 4.99
CA ASP A 174 22.17 19.59 5.33
C ASP A 174 21.63 18.97 4.04
N LEU A 175 21.47 17.65 4.02
CA LEU A 175 21.23 16.86 2.82
C LEU A 175 19.87 16.18 2.87
N ILE A 176 19.14 16.26 1.77
CA ILE A 176 17.90 15.52 1.52
C ILE A 176 18.18 14.54 0.38
N PRO A 177 18.14 13.21 0.60
CA PRO A 177 18.17 12.26 -0.51
C PRO A 177 16.92 12.43 -1.36
N ILE A 178 17.08 12.52 -2.68
CA ILE A 178 15.97 12.82 -3.61
C ILE A 178 15.70 11.70 -4.61
N GLY A 179 16.55 10.69 -4.65
CA GLY A 179 16.41 9.56 -5.56
C GLY A 179 17.75 8.87 -5.81
N SER A 180 17.72 7.79 -6.57
CA SER A 180 18.90 7.05 -7.01
C SER A 180 18.79 6.79 -8.51
N LEU A 181 19.85 7.08 -9.26
CA LEU A 181 19.91 6.82 -10.69
C LEU A 181 20.38 5.40 -10.95
N ALA A 182 19.76 4.73 -11.91
CA ALA A 182 20.17 3.41 -12.39
C ALA A 182 20.21 3.41 -13.93
N ARG A 183 21.08 2.56 -14.49
CA ARG A 183 21.17 2.34 -15.93
C ARG A 183 20.31 1.12 -16.29
N ASP A 184 19.36 1.32 -17.19
CA ASP A 184 18.50 0.27 -17.72
C ASP A 184 18.54 0.32 -19.25
N ASN A 185 19.14 -0.69 -19.88
CA ASN A 185 19.28 -0.81 -21.33
C ASN A 185 19.85 0.48 -21.99
N ASP A 186 20.96 0.99 -21.45
CA ASP A 186 21.63 2.24 -21.85
C ASP A 186 20.87 3.56 -21.61
N VAL A 187 19.69 3.49 -20.98
CA VAL A 187 18.94 4.67 -20.55
C VAL A 187 19.12 4.88 -19.05
N VAL A 188 19.53 6.09 -18.67
CA VAL A 188 19.62 6.49 -17.26
C VAL A 188 18.25 6.93 -16.77
N LYS A 189 17.78 6.35 -15.67
CA LYS A 189 16.47 6.63 -15.09
C LYS A 189 16.58 6.75 -13.57
N LEU A 190 15.61 7.44 -12.95
CA LEU A 190 15.41 7.34 -11.51
C LEU A 190 14.82 5.97 -11.19
N THR A 191 15.34 5.34 -10.13
CA THR A 191 14.87 4.03 -9.69
C THR A 191 13.51 4.17 -9.00
N ALA A 192 12.57 3.29 -9.33
CA ALA A 192 11.19 3.37 -8.85
C ALA A 192 11.06 3.10 -7.33
N ASP A 193 12.04 2.43 -6.73
CA ASP A 193 12.12 2.15 -5.29
C ASP A 193 12.73 3.30 -4.46
N SER A 194 13.25 4.33 -5.13
CA SER A 194 13.93 5.44 -4.46
C SER A 194 12.95 6.58 -4.18
N VAL A 195 12.42 6.58 -2.96
CA VAL A 195 11.47 7.58 -2.47
C VAL A 195 12.19 8.51 -1.48
N PRO A 196 12.15 9.85 -1.67
CA PRO A 196 12.73 10.78 -0.71
C PRO A 196 12.00 10.75 0.63
N PRO A 197 12.64 11.19 1.73
CA PRO A 197 11.91 11.62 2.92
C PRO A 197 10.90 12.70 2.52
N CYS A 198 9.67 12.58 2.99
CA CYS A 198 8.57 13.47 2.62
C CYS A 198 7.82 13.96 3.85
N TYR A 199 7.64 15.28 3.97
CA TYR A 199 6.75 15.85 4.98
C TYR A 199 5.27 15.81 4.55
N ALA A 200 4.99 15.51 3.28
CA ALA A 200 3.66 15.35 2.71
C ALA A 200 3.69 14.28 1.60
N LEU A 201 2.61 13.50 1.41
CA LEU A 201 2.56 12.51 0.31
C LEU A 201 2.80 13.13 -1.08
N THR A 202 2.49 14.41 -1.29
CA THR A 202 2.82 15.14 -2.53
C THR A 202 4.32 15.22 -2.84
N GLY A 203 5.19 14.89 -1.88
CA GLY A 203 6.63 14.80 -2.08
C GLY A 203 7.07 13.65 -2.99
N SER A 204 6.24 12.62 -3.19
CA SER A 204 6.56 11.49 -4.06
C SER A 204 5.32 10.90 -4.74
N HIS A 205 5.32 10.91 -6.07
CA HIS A 205 4.25 10.26 -6.86
C HIS A 205 4.20 8.74 -6.60
N VAL A 206 5.36 8.09 -6.42
CA VAL A 206 5.44 6.66 -6.10
C VAL A 206 4.70 6.32 -4.81
N LEU A 207 4.82 7.16 -3.76
CA LEU A 207 4.06 6.93 -2.52
C LEU A 207 2.56 7.12 -2.72
N GLN A 208 2.16 8.11 -3.52
CA GLN A 208 0.75 8.31 -3.84
C GLN A 208 0.17 7.14 -4.63
N ASP A 209 0.93 6.61 -5.59
CA ASP A 209 0.56 5.44 -6.38
C ASP A 209 0.44 4.20 -5.50
N LEU A 210 1.42 3.94 -4.63
CA LEU A 210 1.34 2.83 -3.66
C LEU A 210 0.10 2.94 -2.77
N LEU A 211 -0.25 4.14 -2.30
CA LEU A 211 -1.43 4.34 -1.47
C LEU A 211 -2.74 4.17 -2.27
N ARG A 212 -2.79 4.66 -3.52
CA ARG A 212 -3.92 4.44 -4.43
C ARG A 212 -4.11 2.96 -4.71
N ASP A 213 -3.02 2.25 -4.96
CA ASP A 213 -3.05 0.81 -5.20
C ASP A 213 -3.58 0.05 -3.98
N ILE A 214 -3.11 0.36 -2.77
CA ILE A 214 -3.63 -0.24 -1.52
C ILE A 214 -5.14 0.04 -1.39
N ARG A 215 -5.56 1.28 -1.63
CA ARG A 215 -6.98 1.67 -1.58
C ARG A 215 -7.80 0.83 -2.57
N ASP A 216 -7.31 0.68 -3.78
CA ASP A 216 -8.03 0.00 -4.87
C ASP A 216 -8.09 -1.51 -4.63
N ASP A 217 -7.00 -2.12 -4.15
CA ASP A 217 -6.92 -3.52 -3.73
C ASP A 217 -7.94 -3.80 -2.60
N MET A 218 -7.96 -2.97 -1.55
CA MET A 218 -8.91 -3.09 -0.44
C MET A 218 -10.37 -2.83 -0.87
N SER A 219 -10.59 -1.83 -1.73
CA SER A 219 -11.93 -1.50 -2.27
C SER A 219 -12.47 -2.60 -3.16
N GLY A 220 -11.61 -3.25 -3.95
CA GLY A 220 -11.95 -4.42 -4.74
C GLY A 220 -12.44 -5.55 -3.85
N ARG A 221 -11.68 -5.88 -2.79
CA ARG A 221 -12.07 -6.93 -1.84
C ARG A 221 -13.35 -6.59 -1.07
N MET A 222 -13.49 -5.34 -0.64
CA MET A 222 -14.70 -4.85 0.05
C MET A 222 -15.95 -5.03 -0.81
N ARG A 223 -15.90 -4.66 -2.11
CA ARG A 223 -17.03 -4.82 -3.04
C ARG A 223 -17.40 -6.29 -3.23
N GLN A 224 -16.41 -7.17 -3.40
CA GLN A 224 -16.63 -8.61 -3.48
C GLN A 224 -17.35 -9.13 -2.24
N LEU A 225 -16.89 -8.79 -1.03
CA LEU A 225 -17.54 -9.23 0.21
C LEU A 225 -18.95 -8.64 0.37
N ALA A 226 -19.18 -7.42 -0.11
CA ALA A 226 -20.48 -6.76 -0.05
C ALA A 226 -21.56 -7.42 -0.93
N GLU A 227 -21.18 -8.13 -2.01
CA GLU A 227 -22.12 -8.90 -2.86
C GLU A 227 -22.83 -10.00 -2.05
N TYR A 228 -22.18 -10.52 -1.01
CA TYR A 228 -22.74 -11.55 -0.13
C TYR A 228 -23.61 -10.97 1.00
N LYS A 229 -23.85 -9.65 1.02
CA LYS A 229 -24.77 -8.97 1.93
C LYS A 229 -26.22 -9.14 1.44
N ALA A 230 -26.76 -10.35 1.49
CA ALA A 230 -28.15 -10.61 1.09
C ALA A 230 -29.14 -10.13 2.19
N PRO A 231 -30.25 -9.47 1.82
CA PRO A 231 -31.40 -9.30 2.72
C PRO A 231 -32.12 -10.66 2.82
N ARG A 232 -31.75 -11.47 3.82
CA ARG A 232 -32.50 -12.70 4.12
C ARG A 232 -33.83 -12.32 4.77
N ASP A 233 -34.86 -12.12 3.96
CA ASP A 233 -36.10 -12.86 4.26
C ASP A 233 -35.72 -14.34 4.13
N ILE A 234 -36.10 -15.16 5.10
CA ILE A 234 -35.79 -16.60 5.22
C ILE A 234 -34.72 -16.91 6.29
N GLN A 235 -35.31 -17.25 7.43
CA GLN A 235 -34.91 -18.24 8.44
C GLN A 235 -34.00 -17.80 9.59
N ARG A 236 -34.69 -17.73 10.74
CA ARG A 236 -34.20 -17.84 12.12
C ARG A 236 -33.52 -19.21 12.37
N GLU A 237 -32.52 -19.53 11.58
CA GLU A 237 -31.57 -20.59 11.91
C GLU A 237 -30.23 -19.92 12.20
N GLU A 238 -29.54 -20.45 13.20
CA GLU A 238 -28.44 -19.86 13.95
C GLU A 238 -27.45 -19.06 13.08
N LEU A 239 -26.95 -17.93 13.62
CA LEU A 239 -25.91 -17.11 12.99
C LEU A 239 -24.69 -17.98 12.68
N ASP A 240 -24.57 -18.41 11.42
CA ASP A 240 -23.46 -19.20 10.90
C ASP A 240 -22.13 -18.48 11.23
N PRO A 241 -21.19 -19.12 11.96
CA PRO A 241 -19.90 -18.52 12.30
C PRO A 241 -19.14 -17.99 11.08
N GLU A 242 -19.29 -18.62 9.91
CA GLU A 242 -18.68 -18.17 8.67
C GLU A 242 -19.28 -16.85 8.18
N TYR A 243 -20.61 -16.70 8.30
CA TYR A 243 -21.29 -15.45 7.97
C TYR A 243 -20.93 -14.33 8.95
N PHE A 244 -20.75 -14.65 10.23
CA PHE A 244 -20.24 -13.69 11.20
C PHE A 244 -18.84 -13.21 10.84
N MET A 245 -17.91 -14.12 10.49
CA MET A 245 -16.56 -13.75 10.03
C MET A 245 -16.60 -12.90 8.76
N LEU A 246 -17.45 -13.25 7.79
CA LEU A 246 -17.68 -12.45 6.59
C LEU A 246 -18.12 -11.03 6.94
N MET A 247 -19.14 -10.87 7.78
CA MET A 247 -19.65 -9.55 8.17
C MET A 247 -18.60 -8.75 8.96
N GLN A 248 -17.81 -9.39 9.82
CA GLN A 248 -16.71 -8.74 10.54
C GLN A 248 -15.60 -8.27 9.59
N SER A 249 -15.18 -9.11 8.65
CA SER A 249 -14.17 -8.72 7.65
C SER A 249 -14.65 -7.57 6.76
N LEU A 250 -15.92 -7.60 6.35
CA LEU A 250 -16.55 -6.51 5.61
C LEU A 250 -16.65 -5.23 6.46
N GLN A 251 -16.94 -5.34 7.76
CA GLN A 251 -16.96 -4.19 8.68
C GLN A 251 -15.56 -3.54 8.78
N SER A 252 -14.50 -4.35 8.93
CA SER A 252 -13.12 -3.87 8.95
C SER A 252 -12.74 -3.11 7.68
N LEU A 253 -13.10 -3.66 6.50
CA LEU A 253 -12.85 -2.97 5.23
C LEU A 253 -13.71 -1.71 5.05
N ASN A 254 -14.99 -1.73 5.45
CA ASN A 254 -15.86 -0.55 5.42
C ASN A 254 -15.35 0.59 6.31
N ARG A 255 -14.55 0.28 7.34
CA ARG A 255 -13.85 1.29 8.16
C ARG A 255 -12.55 1.76 7.50
N ALA A 256 -11.77 0.83 6.98
CA ALA A 256 -10.44 1.13 6.45
C ALA A 256 -10.47 1.87 5.11
N VAL A 257 -11.27 1.41 4.17
CA VAL A 257 -11.29 1.93 2.79
C VAL A 257 -11.62 3.43 2.73
N PRO A 258 -12.66 3.95 3.40
CA PRO A 258 -12.96 5.38 3.37
C PRO A 258 -11.84 6.25 3.97
N GLN A 259 -11.15 5.77 5.01
CA GLN A 259 -10.04 6.51 5.60
C GLN A 259 -8.84 6.61 4.65
N ILE A 260 -8.53 5.51 3.93
CA ILE A 260 -7.48 5.54 2.90
C ILE A 260 -7.91 6.44 1.74
N ALA A 261 -9.18 6.38 1.32
CA ALA A 261 -9.73 7.29 0.31
C ALA A 261 -9.54 8.76 0.71
N HIS A 262 -9.88 9.12 1.95
CA HIS A 262 -9.66 10.46 2.50
C HIS A 262 -8.19 10.92 2.41
N TYR A 263 -7.23 10.04 2.75
CA TYR A 263 -5.81 10.34 2.59
C TYR A 263 -5.39 10.52 1.12
N THR A 264 -6.00 9.78 0.19
CA THR A 264 -5.72 9.96 -1.26
C THR A 264 -6.32 11.25 -1.84
N GLU A 265 -7.38 11.78 -1.24
CA GLU A 265 -8.00 13.07 -1.63
C GLU A 265 -7.20 14.26 -1.09
N THR A 266 -6.59 14.12 0.10
CA THR A 266 -5.78 15.16 0.73
C THR A 266 -4.31 14.73 0.85
N ALA A 267 -3.58 14.80 -0.25
CA ALA A 267 -2.19 14.37 -0.33
C ALA A 267 -1.17 15.22 0.48
N GLN A 268 -1.63 16.26 1.19
CA GLN A 268 -0.80 17.06 2.10
C GLN A 268 -0.54 16.36 3.46
N VAL A 269 -1.12 15.18 3.68
CA VAL A 269 -0.91 14.38 4.89
C VAL A 269 0.52 13.85 5.00
N HIS A 270 1.02 13.78 6.24
CA HIS A 270 2.36 13.27 6.51
C HIS A 270 2.40 11.73 6.39
N PRO A 271 3.41 11.12 5.73
CA PRO A 271 3.47 9.66 5.52
C PRO A 271 3.48 8.84 6.82
N TRP A 272 3.96 9.41 7.93
CA TRP A 272 3.94 8.75 9.25
C TRP A 272 2.52 8.43 9.72
N GLU A 273 1.58 9.36 9.53
CA GLU A 273 0.18 9.18 9.94
C GLU A 273 -0.49 8.06 9.13
N VAL A 274 -0.27 8.09 7.81
CA VAL A 274 -0.79 7.08 6.89
C VAL A 274 -0.20 5.71 7.21
N TYR A 275 1.12 5.63 7.44
CA TYR A 275 1.76 4.37 7.78
C TYR A 275 1.27 3.79 9.12
N GLY A 276 1.05 4.64 10.12
CA GLY A 276 0.42 4.23 11.39
C GLY A 276 -0.98 3.66 11.20
N PHE A 277 -1.76 4.25 10.29
CA PHE A 277 -3.08 3.72 9.93
C PHE A 277 -2.98 2.37 9.20
N LEU A 278 -2.08 2.22 8.22
CA LEU A 278 -1.86 0.95 7.52
C LEU A 278 -1.45 -0.19 8.47
N ARG A 279 -0.62 0.12 9.48
CA ARG A 279 -0.29 -0.83 10.56
C ARG A 279 -1.53 -1.28 11.34
N THR A 280 -2.45 -0.35 11.60
CA THR A 280 -3.73 -0.67 12.26
C THR A 280 -4.59 -1.58 11.39
N CYS A 281 -4.67 -1.31 10.08
CA CYS A 281 -5.38 -2.16 9.12
C CYS A 281 -4.81 -3.58 9.08
N VAL A 282 -3.49 -3.74 9.05
CA VAL A 282 -2.83 -5.06 9.09
C VAL A 282 -3.16 -5.81 10.37
N GLY A 283 -3.06 -5.16 11.53
CA GLY A 283 -3.38 -5.79 12.81
C GLY A 283 -4.85 -6.24 12.89
N GLU A 284 -5.77 -5.46 12.35
CA GLU A 284 -7.18 -5.83 12.29
C GLU A 284 -7.42 -7.00 11.31
N MET A 285 -6.86 -6.95 10.10
CA MET A 285 -7.03 -8.00 9.10
C MET A 285 -6.38 -9.33 9.50
N SER A 286 -5.33 -9.30 10.33
CA SER A 286 -4.74 -10.52 10.89
C SER A 286 -5.69 -11.33 11.78
N THR A 287 -6.82 -10.75 12.21
CA THR A 287 -7.83 -11.49 13.00
C THR A 287 -8.55 -12.56 12.19
N PHE A 288 -8.51 -12.48 10.86
CA PHE A 288 -9.21 -13.39 9.95
C PHE A 288 -8.32 -14.51 9.42
N THR A 289 -7.10 -14.65 9.94
CA THR A 289 -6.13 -15.66 9.52
C THR A 289 -5.27 -16.14 10.70
N ASP A 290 -4.89 -17.42 10.67
CA ASP A 290 -3.89 -17.98 11.59
C ASP A 290 -2.44 -17.80 11.07
N SER A 291 -2.27 -17.50 9.79
CA SER A 291 -0.98 -17.42 9.11
C SER A 291 -0.15 -16.22 9.54
N PHE A 292 -0.81 -15.13 9.94
CA PHE A 292 -0.19 -13.86 10.29
C PHE A 292 -0.48 -13.46 11.74
N ASP A 293 0.40 -12.64 12.32
CA ASP A 293 0.15 -11.93 13.57
C ASP A 293 -0.19 -10.46 13.35
N ALA A 294 -0.47 -9.74 14.45
CA ALA A 294 -0.87 -8.33 14.39
C ALA A 294 0.21 -7.37 13.86
N ALA A 295 1.47 -7.80 13.79
CA ALA A 295 2.56 -7.04 13.18
C ALA A 295 2.74 -7.39 11.69
N GLY A 296 1.92 -8.29 11.14
CA GLY A 296 2.03 -8.77 9.76
C GLY A 296 3.14 -9.80 9.57
N ARG A 297 3.64 -10.43 10.64
CA ARG A 297 4.64 -11.49 10.56
C ARG A 297 3.97 -12.81 10.25
N ARG A 298 4.51 -13.56 9.30
CA ARG A 298 3.98 -14.87 8.91
C ARG A 298 4.58 -15.96 9.81
N ARG A 299 3.73 -16.75 10.48
CA ARG A 299 4.13 -17.66 11.58
C ARG A 299 5.05 -18.80 11.19
N ASP A 300 5.01 -19.23 9.93
CA ASP A 300 5.78 -20.34 9.36
C ASP A 300 7.08 -19.88 8.69
N SER A 301 7.42 -18.59 8.80
CA SER A 301 8.59 -17.99 8.16
C SER A 301 9.34 -17.09 9.14
N GLN A 302 10.57 -16.72 8.77
CA GLN A 302 11.32 -15.67 9.47
C GLN A 302 10.98 -14.26 8.95
N ASP A 303 9.77 -14.03 8.39
CA ASP A 303 9.33 -12.71 7.93
C ASP A 303 9.20 -11.75 9.14
N GLU A 304 9.87 -10.60 9.06
CA GLU A 304 9.83 -9.56 10.09
C GLU A 304 8.53 -8.73 10.05
N GLY A 305 7.68 -8.95 9.04
CA GLY A 305 6.38 -8.29 8.91
C GLY A 305 6.53 -6.82 8.55
N LEU A 306 5.71 -5.95 9.15
CA LEU A 306 5.80 -4.51 8.91
C LEU A 306 7.01 -3.91 9.64
N PRO A 307 7.96 -3.28 8.92
CA PRO A 307 9.11 -2.65 9.56
C PRO A 307 8.67 -1.48 10.48
N PRO A 308 9.55 -1.00 11.38
CA PRO A 308 9.36 0.30 12.00
C PRO A 308 9.30 1.39 10.92
N TYR A 309 8.60 2.49 11.21
CA TYR A 309 8.62 3.65 10.31
C TYR A 309 10.03 4.22 10.23
N ASP A 310 10.60 4.24 9.03
CA ASP A 310 11.88 4.89 8.74
C ASP A 310 11.65 5.96 7.68
N HIS A 311 11.77 7.23 8.10
CA HIS A 311 11.53 8.38 7.24
C HIS A 311 12.50 8.46 6.05
N LEU A 312 13.66 7.81 6.13
CA LEU A 312 14.64 7.71 5.04
C LEU A 312 14.37 6.53 4.11
N LYS A 313 13.48 5.59 4.49
CA LYS A 313 13.17 4.37 3.73
C LYS A 313 11.66 4.20 3.53
N LEU A 314 10.97 5.27 3.13
CA LEU A 314 9.52 5.27 2.97
C LEU A 314 9.02 4.22 1.98
N PHE A 315 9.75 4.00 0.87
CA PHE A 315 9.37 2.96 -0.11
C PHE A 315 9.31 1.58 0.55
N ALA A 316 10.32 1.20 1.33
CA ALA A 316 10.36 -0.09 2.02
C ALA A 316 9.18 -0.25 2.99
N CYS A 317 8.84 0.80 3.74
CA CYS A 317 7.69 0.80 4.64
C CYS A 317 6.37 0.56 3.88
N PHE A 318 6.09 1.36 2.85
CA PHE A 318 4.80 1.33 2.15
C PHE A 318 4.65 0.12 1.20
N SER A 319 5.72 -0.27 0.50
CA SER A 319 5.71 -1.47 -0.35
C SER A 319 5.51 -2.74 0.47
N THR A 320 6.14 -2.86 1.63
CA THR A 320 5.93 -3.97 2.56
C THR A 320 4.50 -3.97 3.10
N ALA A 321 3.97 -2.80 3.45
CA ALA A 321 2.57 -2.68 3.89
C ALA A 321 1.59 -3.16 2.82
N ARG A 322 1.75 -2.72 1.56
CA ARG A 322 0.92 -3.20 0.45
C ARG A 322 1.03 -4.72 0.28
N ARG A 323 2.24 -5.26 0.27
CA ARG A 323 2.47 -6.72 0.14
C ARG A 323 1.71 -7.49 1.22
N VAL A 324 1.88 -7.12 2.48
CA VAL A 324 1.25 -7.81 3.62
C VAL A 324 -0.27 -7.65 3.57
N ILE A 325 -0.79 -6.45 3.28
CA ILE A 325 -2.22 -6.22 3.11
C ILE A 325 -2.79 -7.13 2.01
N ASN A 326 -2.14 -7.22 0.85
CA ASN A 326 -2.63 -8.05 -0.25
C ASN A 326 -2.62 -9.55 0.09
N GLN A 327 -1.64 -10.01 0.86
CA GLN A 327 -1.62 -11.38 1.39
C GLN A 327 -2.79 -11.62 2.34
N LEU A 328 -3.05 -10.70 3.28
CA LEU A 328 -4.19 -10.79 4.20
C LEU A 328 -5.53 -10.75 3.46
N LEU A 329 -5.70 -9.84 2.50
CA LEU A 329 -6.94 -9.74 1.70
C LEU A 329 -7.23 -11.04 0.93
N ALA A 330 -6.20 -11.70 0.41
CA ALA A 330 -6.33 -12.98 -0.28
C ALA A 330 -6.79 -14.11 0.67
N GLU A 331 -6.40 -14.05 1.94
CA GLU A 331 -6.80 -15.04 2.96
C GLU A 331 -8.20 -14.81 3.52
N ILE A 332 -8.75 -13.60 3.41
CA ILE A 332 -10.16 -13.31 3.72
C ILE A 332 -11.05 -13.99 2.66
N SER A 333 -11.21 -15.31 2.70
CA SER A 333 -12.03 -16.05 1.75
C SER A 333 -13.52 -15.88 2.03
N VAL A 334 -14.28 -15.70 0.97
CA VAL A 334 -15.73 -15.90 0.98
C VAL A 334 -16.00 -17.40 1.05
N GLY A 335 -17.02 -17.82 1.81
CA GLY A 335 -17.57 -19.17 1.73
C GLY A 335 -18.06 -19.54 0.32
N PRO A 336 -18.70 -20.71 0.15
CA PRO A 336 -18.97 -21.25 -1.17
C PRO A 336 -19.96 -20.41 -1.99
N GLU A 337 -19.81 -20.42 -3.32
CA GLU A 337 -20.70 -19.75 -4.30
C GLU A 337 -22.14 -20.26 -4.18
N PHE A 338 -22.28 -21.54 -3.87
CA PHE A 338 -23.56 -22.19 -3.61
C PHE A 338 -23.37 -23.37 -2.67
N ARG A 339 -24.36 -23.60 -1.80
CA ARG A 339 -24.45 -24.81 -0.99
C ARG A 339 -25.89 -25.30 -0.96
N VAL A 340 -26.08 -26.60 -1.10
CA VAL A 340 -27.39 -27.24 -0.99
C VAL A 340 -27.22 -28.58 -0.29
N THR A 341 -28.13 -28.89 0.62
CA THR A 341 -28.21 -30.21 1.25
C THR A 341 -28.99 -31.12 0.32
N LEU A 342 -28.50 -32.34 0.10
CA LEU A 342 -29.26 -33.34 -0.65
C LEU A 342 -30.36 -33.87 0.27
N GLU A 343 -31.60 -33.79 -0.20
CA GLU A 343 -32.78 -34.21 0.55
C GLU A 343 -33.20 -35.63 0.16
N PRO A 344 -33.68 -36.45 1.11
CA PRO A 344 -34.14 -37.80 0.82
C PRO A 344 -35.40 -37.80 -0.05
N HIS A 345 -35.35 -38.58 -1.12
CA HIS A 345 -36.46 -38.83 -2.04
C HIS A 345 -36.45 -40.30 -2.45
N GLU A 346 -37.37 -41.09 -1.90
CA GLU A 346 -37.40 -42.55 -2.03
C GLU A 346 -36.07 -43.19 -1.56
N ASP A 347 -35.37 -43.91 -2.44
CA ASP A 347 -34.09 -44.56 -2.14
C ASP A 347 -32.87 -43.68 -2.46
N TYR A 348 -33.10 -42.40 -2.81
CA TYR A 348 -32.07 -41.47 -3.28
C TYR A 348 -31.96 -40.22 -2.40
N LEU A 349 -30.81 -39.56 -2.44
CA LEU A 349 -30.62 -38.19 -1.94
C LEU A 349 -30.51 -37.25 -3.14
N ILE A 350 -31.35 -36.21 -3.24
CA ILE A 350 -31.43 -35.33 -4.42
C ILE A 350 -31.19 -33.88 -4.02
N ALA A 351 -30.47 -33.13 -4.86
CA ALA A 351 -30.36 -31.69 -4.78
C ALA A 351 -30.55 -31.03 -6.15
N SER A 352 -31.27 -29.90 -6.17
CA SER A 352 -31.38 -29.04 -7.35
C SER A 352 -30.32 -27.92 -7.27
N VAL A 353 -29.68 -27.64 -8.41
CA VAL A 353 -28.64 -26.63 -8.52
C VAL A 353 -29.06 -25.61 -9.57
N PRO A 354 -29.06 -24.30 -9.29
CA PRO A 354 -29.38 -23.31 -10.31
C PRO A 354 -28.43 -23.39 -11.51
N ARG A 355 -28.98 -23.32 -12.72
CA ARG A 355 -28.24 -23.51 -13.98
C ARG A 355 -27.02 -22.59 -14.14
N ASP A 356 -27.11 -21.39 -13.58
CA ASP A 356 -26.04 -20.38 -13.64
C ASP A 356 -24.72 -20.87 -13.03
N TYR A 357 -24.78 -21.80 -12.07
CA TYR A 357 -23.59 -22.36 -11.43
C TYR A 357 -22.82 -23.36 -12.29
N PHE A 358 -23.45 -23.94 -13.32
CA PHE A 358 -22.80 -24.86 -14.27
C PHE A 358 -22.13 -24.11 -15.44
N ALA A 359 -22.60 -22.91 -15.80
CA ALA A 359 -22.04 -22.13 -16.90
C ALA A 359 -20.67 -21.50 -16.58
N ALA A 360 -20.35 -21.33 -15.30
CA ALA A 360 -19.05 -20.87 -14.83
C ALA A 360 -18.08 -22.05 -14.69
N ARG A 361 -16.76 -21.82 -14.77
CA ARG A 361 -15.72 -22.82 -14.48
C ARG A 361 -15.66 -23.19 -12.99
N ASN A 362 -16.79 -23.41 -12.36
CA ASN A 362 -16.90 -23.70 -10.94
C ASN A 362 -16.39 -25.11 -10.64
N ARG A 363 -16.02 -25.34 -9.38
CA ARG A 363 -15.63 -26.65 -8.86
C ARG A 363 -16.71 -27.14 -7.92
N PHE A 364 -17.21 -28.34 -8.18
CA PHE A 364 -18.25 -28.96 -7.37
C PHE A 364 -17.64 -29.97 -6.41
N TYR A 365 -18.10 -29.92 -5.16
CA TYR A 365 -17.66 -30.80 -4.09
C TYR A 365 -18.87 -31.41 -3.40
N LEU A 366 -18.78 -32.71 -3.12
CA LEU A 366 -19.70 -33.43 -2.27
C LEU A 366 -19.09 -33.54 -0.87
N VAL A 367 -19.85 -33.14 0.14
CA VAL A 367 -19.45 -33.25 1.55
C VAL A 367 -20.40 -34.20 2.25
N THR A 368 -19.85 -35.27 2.80
CA THR A 368 -20.61 -36.28 3.55
C THR A 368 -20.23 -36.22 5.02
N GLN A 369 -21.20 -36.20 5.91
CA GLN A 369 -21.00 -36.03 7.34
C GLN A 369 -21.88 -37.00 8.13
N THR A 370 -21.34 -37.60 9.19
CA THR A 370 -22.08 -38.42 10.15
C THR A 370 -21.77 -37.97 11.58
N ALA A 371 -22.51 -38.46 12.56
CA ALA A 371 -22.34 -38.10 13.96
C ALA A 371 -21.03 -38.66 14.56
N SER A 372 -20.58 -39.84 14.10
CA SER A 372 -19.40 -40.51 14.65
C SER A 372 -18.23 -40.60 13.65
N LYS A 373 -17.00 -40.58 14.18
CA LYS A 373 -15.79 -40.75 13.37
C LYS A 373 -15.66 -42.22 13.00
N ASN A 374 -15.53 -42.53 11.70
CA ASN A 374 -15.43 -43.87 11.08
C ASN A 374 -16.73 -44.65 10.85
N ASP A 375 -17.88 -44.00 10.70
CA ASP A 375 -19.11 -44.74 10.33
C ASP A 375 -19.01 -45.41 8.94
N TYR A 376 -18.08 -44.95 8.09
CA TYR A 376 -17.76 -45.56 6.81
C TYR A 376 -16.35 -45.16 6.32
N SER A 377 -15.79 -45.99 5.43
CA SER A 377 -14.54 -45.70 4.72
C SER A 377 -14.81 -44.96 3.42
N SER A 378 -13.90 -44.08 3.00
CA SER A 378 -13.98 -43.41 1.70
C SER A 378 -13.91 -44.41 0.55
N GLU A 379 -13.15 -45.50 0.71
CA GLU A 379 -13.06 -46.57 -0.28
C GLU A 379 -14.41 -47.26 -0.49
N ASP A 380 -15.15 -47.55 0.58
CA ASP A 380 -16.49 -48.14 0.49
C ASP A 380 -17.47 -47.17 -0.16
N PHE A 381 -17.44 -45.90 0.24
CA PHE A 381 -18.28 -44.87 -0.36
C PHE A 381 -18.00 -44.73 -1.86
N LEU A 382 -16.75 -44.55 -2.28
CA LEU A 382 -16.37 -44.41 -3.68
C LEU A 382 -16.70 -45.67 -4.51
N ARG A 383 -16.69 -46.86 -3.90
CA ARG A 383 -17.02 -48.11 -4.57
C ARG A 383 -18.53 -48.33 -4.74
N LEU A 384 -19.31 -48.02 -3.71
CA LEU A 384 -20.74 -48.38 -3.64
C LEU A 384 -21.67 -47.24 -4.04
N ALA A 385 -21.29 -45.99 -3.77
CA ALA A 385 -22.13 -44.85 -4.08
C ALA A 385 -22.17 -44.59 -5.59
N ARG A 386 -23.30 -44.06 -6.06
CA ARG A 386 -23.50 -43.63 -7.44
C ARG A 386 -24.05 -42.21 -7.43
N LEU A 387 -23.32 -41.31 -8.05
CA LEU A 387 -23.72 -39.93 -8.24
C LEU A 387 -24.10 -39.75 -9.73
N ALA A 388 -25.31 -39.27 -10.01
CA ALA A 388 -25.78 -39.05 -11.38
C ALA A 388 -26.99 -38.10 -11.39
N ALA A 389 -27.56 -37.81 -12.57
CA ALA A 389 -28.88 -37.22 -12.63
C ALA A 389 -29.92 -38.20 -12.05
N PRO A 390 -30.92 -37.75 -11.26
CA PRO A 390 -31.89 -38.64 -10.61
C PRO A 390 -32.58 -39.63 -11.55
N GLN A 391 -32.94 -39.17 -12.74
CA GLN A 391 -33.58 -39.97 -13.80
C GLN A 391 -32.70 -41.11 -14.35
N SER A 392 -31.38 -41.01 -14.20
CA SER A 392 -30.41 -41.99 -14.69
C SER A 392 -30.05 -43.06 -13.64
N LEU A 393 -30.31 -42.80 -12.36
CA LEU A 393 -29.92 -43.67 -11.26
C LEU A 393 -30.53 -45.08 -11.32
N PRO A 394 -31.85 -45.27 -11.60
CA PRO A 394 -32.43 -46.63 -11.64
C PRO A 394 -31.73 -47.53 -12.65
N THR A 395 -31.52 -47.03 -13.87
CA THR A 395 -30.83 -47.74 -14.94
C THR A 395 -29.37 -48.05 -14.58
N MET A 396 -28.68 -47.12 -13.94
CA MET A 396 -27.29 -47.34 -13.50
C MET A 396 -27.19 -48.42 -12.43
N ILE A 397 -28.16 -48.51 -11.54
CA ILE A 397 -28.19 -49.51 -10.47
C ILE A 397 -28.50 -50.89 -11.05
N ASP A 398 -29.55 -51.00 -11.88
CA ASP A 398 -29.98 -52.27 -12.48
C ASP A 398 -28.90 -52.89 -13.37
N HIS A 399 -28.11 -52.06 -14.06
CA HIS A 399 -27.05 -52.49 -14.96
C HIS A 399 -25.63 -52.39 -14.36
N ALA A 400 -25.52 -52.05 -13.07
CA ALA A 400 -24.23 -51.87 -12.37
C ALA A 400 -23.25 -50.94 -13.11
N LEU A 401 -23.75 -49.88 -13.74
CA LEU A 401 -22.95 -48.89 -14.45
C LEU A 401 -22.23 -47.95 -13.45
N PRO A 402 -21.06 -47.40 -13.81
CA PRO A 402 -20.41 -46.36 -13.03
C PRO A 402 -21.24 -45.06 -13.05
N GLY A 403 -21.15 -44.28 -11.98
CA GLY A 403 -21.69 -42.92 -11.91
C GLY A 403 -20.61 -41.88 -12.21
N ILE A 404 -20.88 -40.63 -11.88
CA ILE A 404 -19.91 -39.54 -11.93
C ILE A 404 -18.75 -39.84 -10.97
N ASP A 405 -17.53 -39.71 -11.47
CA ASP A 405 -16.33 -39.98 -10.68
C ASP A 405 -16.17 -38.96 -9.53
N LEU A 406 -15.79 -39.51 -8.38
CA LEU A 406 -15.54 -38.77 -7.15
C LEU A 406 -14.09 -38.98 -6.71
N ILE A 407 -13.41 -37.89 -6.37
CA ILE A 407 -12.02 -37.92 -5.90
C ILE A 407 -11.98 -37.41 -4.46
N GLU A 408 -11.58 -38.26 -3.51
CA GLU A 408 -11.41 -37.83 -2.13
C GLU A 408 -10.34 -36.74 -1.99
N VAL A 409 -10.65 -35.71 -1.20
CA VAL A 409 -9.75 -34.61 -0.89
C VAL A 409 -9.44 -34.62 0.59
N ALA A 410 -8.20 -34.98 0.93
CA ALA A 410 -7.76 -35.13 2.32
C ALA A 410 -7.76 -33.82 3.14
N THR A 411 -7.59 -32.67 2.47
CA THR A 411 -7.64 -31.35 3.10
C THR A 411 -8.63 -30.48 2.33
N PRO A 412 -9.75 -30.02 2.94
CA PRO A 412 -10.75 -29.25 2.24
C PRO A 412 -10.13 -27.95 1.66
N PRO A 413 -10.35 -27.67 0.36
CA PRO A 413 -9.95 -26.42 -0.28
C PRO A 413 -10.48 -25.18 0.45
N GLN A 414 -9.81 -24.05 0.23
CA GLN A 414 -10.23 -22.75 0.76
C GLN A 414 -11.66 -22.43 0.28
N GLY A 415 -12.55 -22.06 1.21
CA GLY A 415 -13.98 -21.82 0.95
C GLY A 415 -14.92 -22.99 1.30
N LEU A 416 -14.40 -24.19 1.62
CA LEU A 416 -15.20 -25.30 2.15
C LEU A 416 -15.23 -25.29 3.68
N PRO A 417 -16.40 -25.52 4.32
CA PRO A 417 -16.52 -25.54 5.77
C PRO A 417 -15.74 -26.73 6.34
N LYS A 418 -14.81 -26.48 7.28
CA LYS A 418 -14.11 -27.55 8.02
C LYS A 418 -15.03 -28.10 9.10
N ARG A 419 -15.49 -29.35 8.96
CA ARG A 419 -16.40 -29.99 9.92
C ARG A 419 -15.77 -31.25 10.50
N ALA A 420 -16.04 -31.50 11.78
CA ALA A 420 -15.71 -32.78 12.39
C ALA A 420 -16.54 -33.89 11.73
N ASN A 421 -15.93 -35.06 11.54
CA ASN A 421 -16.56 -36.25 10.95
C ASN A 421 -17.13 -36.03 9.54
N ALA A 422 -16.59 -35.05 8.81
CA ALA A 422 -16.92 -34.83 7.40
C ALA A 422 -15.80 -35.34 6.49
N ARG A 423 -16.20 -35.89 5.34
CA ARG A 423 -15.32 -36.25 4.22
C ARG A 423 -15.69 -35.41 3.00
N TYR A 424 -14.69 -35.10 2.18
CA TYR A 424 -14.82 -34.17 1.05
C TYR A 424 -14.43 -34.89 -0.24
N TYR A 425 -15.28 -34.80 -1.25
CA TYR A 425 -15.04 -35.40 -2.56
C TYR A 425 -15.19 -34.34 -3.64
N ARG A 426 -14.18 -34.21 -4.52
CA ARG A 426 -14.30 -33.42 -5.74
C ARG A 426 -15.10 -34.22 -6.76
N ILE A 427 -16.08 -33.57 -7.37
CA ILE A 427 -16.87 -34.14 -8.46
C ILE A 427 -16.14 -33.88 -9.78
N GLU A 428 -15.87 -34.93 -10.55
CA GLU A 428 -15.29 -34.80 -11.88
C GLU A 428 -16.33 -34.39 -12.91
N GLN A 429 -16.05 -33.29 -13.60
CA GLN A 429 -16.99 -32.62 -14.52
C GLN A 429 -16.79 -33.04 -15.98
N MET A 430 -15.78 -33.89 -16.25
CA MET A 430 -15.47 -34.37 -17.61
C MET A 430 -16.07 -35.77 -17.83
N SER A 431 -17.40 -35.89 -17.77
CA SER A 431 -18.13 -37.15 -18.02
C SER A 431 -19.49 -36.91 -18.70
N ALA A 432 -20.00 -37.90 -19.43
CA ALA A 432 -21.32 -37.81 -20.09
C ALA A 432 -22.46 -37.75 -19.06
N GLU A 433 -22.24 -38.38 -17.91
CA GLU A 433 -23.12 -38.37 -16.75
C GLU A 433 -23.22 -36.96 -16.15
N TRP A 434 -22.10 -36.23 -16.08
CA TRP A 434 -22.07 -34.83 -15.66
C TRP A 434 -22.81 -33.93 -16.66
N GLU A 435 -22.61 -34.10 -17.97
CA GLU A 435 -23.37 -33.34 -18.98
C GLU A 435 -24.89 -33.50 -18.81
N THR A 436 -25.34 -34.68 -18.37
CA THR A 436 -26.76 -34.93 -18.08
C THR A 436 -27.22 -34.15 -16.86
N VAL A 437 -26.41 -34.08 -15.80
CA VAL A 437 -26.68 -33.25 -14.60
C VAL A 437 -26.73 -31.76 -14.96
N GLU A 438 -25.85 -31.28 -15.83
CA GLU A 438 -25.89 -29.89 -16.31
C GLU A 438 -27.19 -29.57 -17.05
N GLN A 439 -27.67 -30.53 -17.85
CA GLN A 439 -28.91 -30.39 -18.62
C GLN A 439 -30.17 -30.43 -17.74
N THR A 440 -30.21 -31.29 -16.73
CA THR A 440 -31.35 -31.43 -15.80
C THR A 440 -31.33 -30.40 -14.69
N ALA A 441 -30.15 -29.91 -14.31
CA ALA A 441 -29.89 -29.07 -13.14
C ALA A 441 -30.21 -29.77 -11.80
N GLU A 442 -30.15 -31.10 -11.80
CA GLU A 442 -30.44 -31.94 -10.62
C GLU A 442 -29.38 -33.02 -10.46
N LEU A 443 -28.96 -33.21 -9.21
CA LEU A 443 -27.97 -34.19 -8.81
C LEU A 443 -28.58 -35.16 -7.80
N GLY A 444 -28.46 -36.45 -8.08
CA GLY A 444 -28.90 -37.54 -7.21
C GLY A 444 -27.72 -38.39 -6.75
N LEU A 445 -27.76 -38.82 -5.50
CA LEU A 445 -26.85 -39.75 -4.88
C LEU A 445 -27.61 -40.99 -4.43
N PHE A 446 -27.18 -42.16 -4.89
CA PHE A 446 -27.57 -43.45 -4.37
C PHE A 446 -26.42 -44.06 -3.57
N TRP A 447 -26.70 -44.57 -2.38
CA TRP A 447 -25.72 -45.32 -1.60
C TRP A 447 -26.42 -46.41 -0.77
N PRO A 448 -26.30 -47.70 -1.16
CA PRO A 448 -27.08 -48.78 -0.56
C PRO A 448 -26.84 -48.96 0.95
N ASP A 449 -25.60 -48.77 1.39
CA ASP A 449 -25.18 -48.98 2.79
C ASP A 449 -24.93 -47.62 3.49
N ALA A 450 -25.71 -46.60 3.15
CA ALA A 450 -25.59 -45.28 3.75
C ALA A 450 -25.90 -45.34 5.27
N PRO A 451 -25.06 -44.73 6.12
CA PRO A 451 -25.38 -44.54 7.55
C PRO A 451 -26.71 -43.80 7.71
N ALA A 452 -27.51 -44.20 8.71
CA ALA A 452 -28.85 -43.63 8.92
C ALA A 452 -28.81 -42.13 9.29
N ASP A 453 -27.70 -41.65 9.83
CA ASP A 453 -27.44 -40.26 10.23
C ASP A 453 -26.63 -39.48 9.18
N LEU A 454 -26.48 -40.02 7.97
CA LEU A 454 -25.74 -39.39 6.89
C LEU A 454 -26.36 -38.05 6.50
N HIS A 455 -25.54 -37.01 6.47
CA HIS A 455 -25.84 -35.73 5.87
C HIS A 455 -24.93 -35.50 4.67
N VAL A 456 -25.53 -35.18 3.52
CA VAL A 456 -24.80 -34.91 2.29
C VAL A 456 -25.09 -33.50 1.82
N GLN A 457 -24.04 -32.75 1.52
CA GLN A 457 -24.14 -31.42 0.97
C GLN A 457 -23.34 -31.33 -0.33
N LEU A 458 -23.94 -30.67 -1.31
CA LEU A 458 -23.24 -30.22 -2.50
C LEU A 458 -22.79 -28.79 -2.29
N ILE A 459 -21.51 -28.54 -2.55
CA ILE A 459 -20.89 -27.23 -2.39
C ILE A 459 -20.21 -26.85 -3.71
N VAL A 460 -20.49 -25.63 -4.17
CA VAL A 460 -19.92 -25.05 -5.39
C VAL A 460 -18.92 -23.98 -4.99
N LEU A 461 -17.69 -24.12 -5.46
CA LEU A 461 -16.65 -23.11 -5.34
C LEU A 461 -16.37 -22.48 -6.69
N ARG A 462 -16.00 -21.20 -6.69
CA ARG A 462 -15.48 -20.53 -7.89
C ARG A 462 -14.15 -21.17 -8.29
N GLY A 463 -14.00 -21.58 -9.56
CA GLY A 463 -12.83 -22.32 -10.02
C GLY A 463 -11.79 -21.52 -10.80
#